data_AF-A0A0K1PAZ7-F1
#
_entry.id   AF-A0A0K1PAZ7-F1
#
_cell.length_a   1.000
_cell.length_b   1.000
_cell.length_c   1.000
_cell.angle_alpha   90.00
_cell.angle_beta   90.00
_cell.angle_gamma   90.00
#
_symmetry.space_group_name_H-M   'P 1'
#
loop_
_entity.id
_entity.type
_entity.pdbx_description
1 polymer ?
#
loop_
_entity_poly.entity_id
_entity_poly.type
_entity_poly.pdbx_seq_one_letter_code
_entity_poly.pdbx_strand_id
1 'polypeptide(L)'
;MTACRSCGETLTAALWLASPSFDGPASSTPGPMETAERSASTRSATPGPTAAGDPGRLATPGPSTPGERTVFRGFGEQTAFREAPQIEAPDRILARPAPLHTLGPVDGVDLPSVPGNCPRCGRSHPARLHFCPSCGMRLGSDAGRATRRPPAGLLAPGSVKLVLLRGLGASGTAFPLREEHTEAGRTVGALRFPSDDTLSPLAATFSYRGGRLFVRDEGGPSGVFIRLLLPEVLREGAWFSIGDKLLRFLDRVPPPQPSHPAPRLLGSARPAGTLLRIQLVHLGGIPGRIFSRPAPVRIGRALGEILLTDDPFISARHCELDHDPSGAILRDLGSSNGSFLRLPPNGERELYPGDTVRLGRNILRVE
;
A
#
# COMPACT_ATOMS: atom_id res chain seq x y z
N MET A 1 30.56 37.63 -1.98
CA MET A 1 29.42 36.85 -1.43
C MET A 1 28.51 36.50 -2.59
N THR A 2 28.09 35.24 -2.71
CA THR A 2 27.38 34.74 -3.90
C THR A 2 25.90 34.58 -3.58
N ALA A 3 25.06 35.49 -4.08
CA ALA A 3 23.60 35.44 -3.91
C ALA A 3 22.94 34.63 -5.03
N CYS A 4 21.79 34.02 -4.74
CA CYS A 4 21.03 33.25 -5.73
C CYS A 4 20.38 34.18 -6.77
N ARG A 5 20.68 33.99 -8.07
CA ARG A 5 20.13 34.84 -9.15
C ARG A 5 18.63 34.68 -9.42
N SER A 6 17.92 33.76 -8.76
CA SER A 6 16.47 33.57 -8.92
C SER A 6 15.62 34.13 -7.78
N CYS A 7 16.20 34.36 -6.59
CA CYS A 7 15.46 34.83 -5.41
C CYS A 7 16.21 35.87 -4.54
N GLY A 8 17.47 36.18 -4.85
CA GLY A 8 18.22 37.27 -4.22
C GLY A 8 18.88 36.94 -2.87
N GLU A 9 18.47 35.88 -2.17
CA GLU A 9 19.02 35.58 -0.85
C GLU A 9 20.47 35.03 -0.88
N THR A 10 21.22 35.38 0.18
CA THR A 10 22.58 34.91 0.46
C THR A 10 22.56 33.75 1.46
N LEU A 11 23.20 32.63 1.10
CA LEU A 11 23.33 31.46 1.95
C LEU A 11 24.33 31.67 3.09
N THR A 12 23.84 31.92 4.30
CA THR A 12 24.59 31.74 5.56
C THR A 12 24.35 30.31 6.07
N ALA A 13 25.43 29.61 6.43
CA ALA A 13 25.37 28.19 6.76
C ALA A 13 25.14 27.90 8.26
N ALA A 14 24.27 26.90 8.52
CA ALA A 14 24.11 26.12 9.76
C ALA A 14 23.73 26.88 11.05
N LEU A 15 22.67 26.45 11.77
CA LEU A 15 22.69 25.22 12.57
C LEU A 15 21.27 24.67 12.87
N TRP A 16 21.21 23.38 13.21
CA TRP A 16 20.01 22.68 13.66
C TRP A 16 19.65 23.01 15.12
N LEU A 17 18.34 23.11 15.44
CA LEU A 17 17.62 22.20 16.36
C LEU A 17 16.22 22.71 16.81
N ALA A 18 15.35 21.74 17.12
CA ALA A 18 14.20 21.78 18.02
C ALA A 18 12.89 22.52 17.61
N SER A 19 11.79 21.95 18.10
CA SER A 19 10.39 22.26 17.78
C SER A 19 9.81 23.44 18.57
N PRO A 20 8.74 24.11 18.08
CA PRO A 20 7.99 25.07 18.89
C PRO A 20 7.00 24.37 19.82
N SER A 21 7.17 24.57 21.12
CA SER A 21 6.10 24.40 22.12
C SER A 21 5.36 25.73 22.31
N PHE A 22 4.09 25.64 22.70
CA PHE A 22 3.15 26.75 22.78
C PHE A 22 3.32 27.54 24.10
N ASP A 23 3.52 28.85 24.03
CA ASP A 23 3.57 29.73 25.22
C ASP A 23 2.31 30.63 25.31
N GLY A 24 1.77 30.74 26.52
CA GLY A 24 0.75 31.71 26.91
C GLY A 24 1.22 32.46 28.17
N PRO A 25 0.96 33.77 28.31
CA PRO A 25 1.69 34.62 29.27
C PRO A 25 1.22 34.47 30.73
N ALA A 26 2.12 34.82 31.65
CA ALA A 26 2.00 34.62 33.09
C ALA A 26 1.79 35.91 33.90
N SER A 27 1.23 35.74 35.11
CA SER A 27 1.38 36.59 36.30
C SER A 27 0.85 35.78 37.51
N SER A 28 1.33 35.88 38.76
CA SER A 28 2.28 36.79 39.42
C SER A 28 2.80 36.19 40.74
N THR A 29 4.09 36.42 41.09
CA THR A 29 4.74 36.54 42.44
C THR A 29 4.45 35.51 43.57
N PRO A 30 5.45 35.16 44.41
CA PRO A 30 5.59 35.87 45.69
C PRO A 30 7.03 36.03 46.24
N GLY A 31 7.16 36.74 47.38
CA GLY A 31 8.36 36.90 48.20
C GLY A 31 8.53 35.88 49.36
N PRO A 32 9.46 36.10 50.32
CA PRO A 32 10.17 35.03 51.03
C PRO A 32 9.87 34.88 52.56
N MET A 33 10.71 34.06 53.26
CA MET A 33 10.86 33.86 54.73
C MET A 33 9.80 32.95 55.41
N GLU A 34 10.07 32.16 56.47
CA GLU A 34 11.32 31.72 57.14
C GLU A 34 11.10 30.47 58.06
N THR A 35 12.19 29.82 58.49
CA THR A 35 12.39 29.11 59.79
C THR A 35 11.71 27.77 60.17
N ALA A 36 12.41 27.13 61.13
CA ALA A 36 12.05 26.02 62.03
C ALA A 36 12.05 24.58 61.47
N GLU A 37 12.56 23.55 62.14
CA GLU A 37 13.66 23.33 63.11
C GLU A 37 13.53 21.86 63.59
N ARG A 38 14.64 21.12 63.74
CA ARG A 38 14.83 19.99 64.70
C ARG A 38 13.93 18.72 64.54
N SER A 39 14.31 17.51 64.98
CA SER A 39 15.56 16.97 65.54
C SER A 39 15.55 15.41 65.55
N ALA A 40 16.74 14.81 65.66
CA ALA A 40 17.06 13.44 66.14
C ALA A 40 16.50 12.22 65.35
N SER A 41 17.25 11.18 64.94
CA SER A 41 18.46 10.48 65.45
C SER A 41 18.20 9.35 66.45
N THR A 42 18.45 8.11 66.01
CA THR A 42 19.12 7.01 66.75
C THR A 42 19.59 5.94 65.73
N ARG A 43 20.90 5.66 65.61
CA ARG A 43 21.67 4.47 66.12
C ARG A 43 21.28 3.11 65.49
N SER A 44 22.11 2.06 65.32
CA SER A 44 23.57 1.74 65.39
C SER A 44 23.72 0.22 65.06
N ALA A 45 24.84 -0.40 64.65
CA ALA A 45 26.17 0.01 64.15
C ALA A 45 26.89 -1.23 63.51
N THR A 46 28.08 -1.05 62.90
CA THR A 46 28.97 -2.06 62.29
C THR A 46 29.75 -2.91 63.34
N PRO A 47 30.45 -4.03 62.99
CA PRO A 47 31.80 -3.96 62.36
C PRO A 47 32.18 -5.07 61.34
N GLY A 48 33.27 -4.85 60.57
CA GLY A 48 34.01 -5.88 59.78
C GLY A 48 35.11 -6.56 60.62
N PRO A 49 36.25 -7.08 60.07
CA PRO A 49 36.84 -6.94 58.72
C PRO A 49 37.09 -8.32 58.00
N THR A 50 37.63 -8.46 56.77
CA THR A 50 39.06 -8.33 56.37
C THR A 50 39.30 -8.14 54.84
N ALA A 51 40.52 -7.68 54.52
CA ALA A 51 41.15 -7.32 53.23
C ALA A 51 41.71 -8.52 52.41
N ALA A 52 42.23 -8.44 51.17
CA ALA A 52 42.16 -7.49 50.03
C ALA A 52 42.93 -8.05 48.78
N GLY A 53 42.81 -7.36 47.62
CA GLY A 53 43.74 -7.41 46.47
C GLY A 53 43.30 -8.25 45.26
N ASP A 54 43.57 -7.89 44.00
CA ASP A 54 44.05 -6.63 43.38
C ASP A 54 43.76 -6.68 41.85
N PRO A 55 43.39 -5.58 41.15
CA PRO A 55 43.11 -5.61 39.70
C PRO A 55 44.22 -4.96 38.84
N GLY A 56 44.43 -5.46 37.62
CA GLY A 56 45.33 -4.84 36.64
C GLY A 56 44.90 -5.07 35.19
N ARG A 57 45.31 -4.24 34.22
CA ARG A 57 46.00 -2.94 34.28
C ARG A 57 45.86 -2.26 32.90
N LEU A 58 45.49 -0.97 32.82
CA LEU A 58 45.57 -0.18 31.59
C LEU A 58 46.94 0.52 31.50
N ALA A 59 47.54 0.61 30.30
CA ALA A 59 48.74 1.43 30.07
C ALA A 59 48.96 1.82 28.59
N THR A 60 49.23 3.11 28.36
CA THR A 60 49.70 3.80 27.14
C THR A 60 50.24 5.19 27.56
N PRO A 61 51.05 5.96 26.78
CA PRO A 61 51.77 5.66 25.52
C PRO A 61 53.24 6.19 25.42
N GLY A 62 53.94 5.83 24.32
CA GLY A 62 54.97 6.65 23.63
C GLY A 62 56.46 6.40 23.99
N PRO A 63 57.44 6.91 23.20
CA PRO A 63 57.38 7.50 21.84
C PRO A 63 58.36 6.84 20.82
N SER A 64 58.19 7.09 19.51
CA SER A 64 59.27 6.94 18.51
C SER A 64 59.05 7.72 17.20
N THR A 65 60.16 8.16 16.60
CA THR A 65 60.30 8.90 15.32
C THR A 65 61.75 8.68 14.81
N PRO A 66 62.10 8.98 13.54
CA PRO A 66 61.26 9.18 12.34
C PRO A 66 61.74 8.44 11.07
N GLY A 67 60.79 8.14 10.17
CA GLY A 67 60.90 8.42 8.73
C GLY A 67 61.81 7.59 7.81
N GLU A 68 61.19 6.91 6.83
CA GLU A 68 61.81 6.72 5.51
C GLU A 68 60.84 7.07 4.35
N ARG A 69 61.34 7.95 3.46
CA ARG A 69 60.76 8.56 2.25
C ARG A 69 60.57 7.67 1.03
N THR A 70 59.57 6.80 0.89
CA THR A 70 59.34 6.15 -0.43
C THR A 70 58.63 7.09 -1.41
N VAL A 71 59.42 7.71 -2.30
CA VAL A 71 58.95 8.62 -3.35
C VAL A 71 58.36 7.83 -4.51
N PHE A 72 57.05 7.95 -4.76
CA PHE A 72 56.46 7.55 -6.04
C PHE A 72 56.83 8.59 -7.11
N ARG A 73 57.85 8.29 -7.92
CA ARG A 73 58.14 9.00 -9.17
C ARG A 73 57.13 8.59 -10.23
N GLY A 74 56.51 9.57 -10.89
CA GLY A 74 55.78 9.35 -12.13
C GLY A 74 56.72 9.38 -13.34
N PHE A 75 56.53 8.43 -14.26
CA PHE A 75 56.90 8.37 -15.69
C PHE A 75 56.23 7.07 -16.20
N GLY A 76 55.64 6.96 -17.38
CA GLY A 76 55.30 7.91 -18.44
C GLY A 76 54.35 7.21 -19.41
N GLU A 77 53.89 7.89 -20.47
CA GLU A 77 53.02 7.27 -21.49
C GLU A 77 53.69 6.07 -22.17
N GLN A 78 53.00 4.93 -22.24
CA GLN A 78 53.05 4.05 -23.41
C GLN A 78 51.66 3.49 -23.71
N THR A 79 51.14 3.86 -24.87
CA THR A 79 49.89 3.37 -25.44
C THR A 79 50.05 1.98 -26.05
N ALA A 80 49.22 1.03 -25.63
CA ALA A 80 48.97 -0.20 -26.36
C ALA A 80 47.50 -0.62 -26.18
N PHE A 81 46.64 -0.20 -27.11
CA PHE A 81 45.29 -0.76 -27.19
C PHE A 81 45.40 -2.24 -27.54
N ARG A 82 45.05 -3.12 -26.60
CA ARG A 82 44.83 -4.54 -26.91
C ARG A 82 43.52 -4.65 -27.68
N GLU A 83 43.62 -5.10 -28.91
CA GLU A 83 42.48 -5.33 -29.79
C GLU A 83 41.58 -6.43 -29.21
N ALA A 84 40.27 -6.16 -29.15
CA ALA A 84 39.30 -7.11 -28.62
C ALA A 84 39.05 -8.24 -29.65
N PRO A 85 38.93 -9.51 -29.23
CA PRO A 85 38.66 -10.60 -30.15
C PRO A 85 37.29 -10.41 -30.82
N GLN A 86 37.28 -10.46 -32.14
CA GLN A 86 36.07 -10.41 -32.96
C GLN A 86 35.20 -11.63 -32.63
N ILE A 87 33.99 -11.42 -32.11
CA ILE A 87 32.99 -12.47 -31.99
C ILE A 87 32.26 -12.53 -33.34
N GLU A 88 32.59 -13.51 -34.17
CA GLU A 88 31.87 -13.77 -35.41
C GLU A 88 30.40 -14.11 -35.09
N ALA A 89 29.48 -13.34 -35.67
CA ALA A 89 28.05 -13.64 -35.56
C ALA A 89 27.71 -14.88 -36.41
N PRO A 90 26.95 -15.86 -35.90
CA PRO A 90 26.54 -17.00 -36.71
C PRO A 90 25.56 -16.56 -37.80
N ASP A 91 26.04 -16.64 -39.04
CA ASP A 91 25.23 -16.44 -40.23
C ASP A 91 24.19 -17.57 -40.38
N ARG A 92 23.02 -17.23 -40.98
CA ARG A 92 21.80 -18.07 -41.13
C ARG A 92 20.99 -18.18 -39.83
N ILE A 93 19.67 -17.93 -39.80
CA ILE A 93 18.66 -18.27 -40.83
C ILE A 93 17.73 -17.08 -41.10
N LEU A 94 17.84 -16.47 -42.29
CA LEU A 94 16.76 -15.65 -42.88
C LEU A 94 15.93 -16.50 -43.86
N ALA A 95 15.13 -17.41 -43.31
CA ALA A 95 14.08 -18.05 -44.08
C ALA A 95 12.93 -17.05 -44.24
N ARG A 96 12.58 -16.70 -45.49
CA ARG A 96 11.33 -16.00 -45.80
C ARG A 96 10.16 -16.78 -45.18
N PRO A 97 9.22 -16.14 -44.47
CA PRO A 97 7.97 -16.81 -44.14
C PRO A 97 7.29 -17.24 -45.44
N ALA A 98 6.82 -18.49 -45.48
CA ALA A 98 5.99 -18.97 -46.58
C ALA A 98 4.74 -18.07 -46.74
N PRO A 99 4.21 -17.91 -47.96
CA PRO A 99 2.98 -17.13 -48.13
C PRO A 99 1.87 -17.72 -47.28
N LEU A 100 1.12 -16.85 -46.58
CA LEU A 100 -0.08 -17.25 -45.85
C LEU A 100 -1.03 -17.96 -46.81
N HIS A 101 -1.32 -19.23 -46.53
CA HIS A 101 -2.42 -19.92 -47.19
C HIS A 101 -3.70 -19.15 -46.89
N THR A 102 -4.33 -18.62 -47.94
CA THR A 102 -5.69 -18.10 -47.89
C THR A 102 -6.61 -19.22 -47.44
N LEU A 103 -7.09 -19.14 -46.20
CA LEU A 103 -8.20 -19.99 -45.76
C LEU A 103 -9.42 -19.60 -46.62
N GLY A 104 -9.84 -20.52 -47.47
CA GLY A 104 -11.10 -20.38 -48.20
C GLY A 104 -12.29 -20.30 -47.23
N PRO A 105 -13.45 -19.80 -47.68
CA PRO A 105 -14.64 -19.80 -46.85
C PRO A 105 -14.97 -21.25 -46.45
N VAL A 106 -15.03 -21.50 -45.15
CA VAL A 106 -15.55 -22.77 -44.64
C VAL A 106 -17.08 -22.70 -44.71
N ASP A 107 -17.64 -23.48 -45.62
CA ASP A 107 -19.10 -23.59 -45.78
C ASP A 107 -19.77 -24.06 -44.48
N GLY A 108 -21.02 -23.63 -44.31
CA GLY A 108 -21.72 -23.66 -43.04
C GLY A 108 -21.89 -25.06 -42.45
N VAL A 109 -21.44 -25.24 -41.20
CA VAL A 109 -21.97 -26.30 -40.34
C VAL A 109 -23.19 -25.74 -39.61
N ASP A 110 -24.38 -26.02 -40.13
CA ASP A 110 -25.63 -25.70 -39.46
C ASP A 110 -25.71 -26.46 -38.11
N LEU A 111 -25.47 -25.72 -37.02
CA LEU A 111 -25.61 -26.20 -35.65
C LEU A 111 -26.75 -25.44 -34.96
N PRO A 112 -27.63 -26.13 -34.22
CA PRO A 112 -28.87 -25.56 -33.72
C PRO A 112 -28.62 -24.37 -32.79
N SER A 113 -29.10 -23.20 -33.22
CA SER A 113 -28.90 -21.90 -32.58
C SER A 113 -29.90 -21.66 -31.45
N VAL A 114 -29.64 -22.26 -30.28
CA VAL A 114 -30.42 -21.98 -29.06
C VAL A 114 -30.11 -20.56 -28.56
N PRO A 115 -31.10 -19.65 -28.43
CA PRO A 115 -30.86 -18.28 -27.95
C PRO A 115 -30.46 -18.27 -26.46
N GLY A 116 -29.49 -17.43 -26.12
CA GLY A 116 -28.95 -17.29 -24.76
C GLY A 116 -29.37 -15.98 -24.11
N ASN A 117 -29.96 -16.04 -22.91
CA ASN A 117 -30.26 -14.84 -22.13
C ASN A 117 -29.07 -14.43 -21.27
N CYS A 118 -28.78 -13.13 -21.20
CA CYS A 118 -27.73 -12.61 -20.32
C CYS A 118 -28.14 -12.77 -18.84
N PRO A 119 -27.36 -13.46 -17.99
CA PRO A 119 -27.71 -13.70 -16.57
C PRO A 119 -27.67 -12.43 -15.70
N ARG A 120 -27.15 -11.31 -16.20
CA ARG A 120 -27.09 -10.01 -15.48
C ARG A 120 -28.24 -9.07 -15.83
N CYS A 121 -28.66 -9.00 -17.10
CA CYS A 121 -29.67 -8.04 -17.56
C CYS A 121 -30.90 -8.67 -18.22
N GLY A 122 -31.02 -10.00 -18.24
CA GLY A 122 -32.18 -10.74 -18.73
C GLY A 122 -32.43 -10.71 -20.25
N ARG A 123 -31.77 -9.79 -20.98
CA ARG A 123 -31.94 -9.61 -22.41
C ARG A 123 -31.39 -10.81 -23.20
N SER A 124 -32.15 -11.26 -24.20
CA SER A 124 -31.78 -12.31 -25.12
C SER A 124 -30.78 -11.79 -26.16
N HIS A 125 -29.79 -12.61 -26.48
CA HIS A 125 -28.80 -12.33 -27.52
C HIS A 125 -28.56 -13.60 -28.36
N PRO A 126 -28.17 -13.46 -29.65
CA PRO A 126 -27.73 -14.61 -30.44
C PRO A 126 -26.53 -15.29 -29.77
N ALA A 127 -26.41 -16.60 -29.96
CA ALA A 127 -25.44 -17.42 -29.24
C ALA A 127 -23.97 -17.03 -29.54
N ARG A 128 -23.09 -17.32 -28.58
CA ARG A 128 -21.61 -17.16 -28.64
C ARG A 128 -21.06 -15.72 -28.73
N LEU A 129 -21.79 -14.70 -28.26
CA LEU A 129 -21.13 -13.42 -27.92
C LEU A 129 -20.26 -13.60 -26.67
N HIS A 130 -18.97 -13.23 -26.74
CA HIS A 130 -18.10 -13.24 -25.55
C HIS A 130 -18.48 -12.18 -24.50
N PHE A 131 -19.25 -11.15 -24.87
CA PHE A 131 -19.69 -10.06 -24.01
C PHE A 131 -21.12 -9.65 -24.36
N CYS A 132 -21.92 -9.30 -23.36
CA CYS A 132 -23.29 -8.81 -23.53
C CYS A 132 -23.28 -7.36 -24.08
N PRO A 133 -23.86 -7.09 -25.26
CA PRO A 133 -23.83 -5.76 -25.89
C PRO A 133 -24.71 -4.73 -25.17
N SER A 134 -25.62 -5.15 -24.28
CA SER A 134 -26.44 -4.24 -23.47
C SER A 134 -25.88 -3.93 -22.07
N CYS A 135 -24.97 -4.74 -21.52
CA CYS A 135 -24.47 -4.53 -20.14
C CYS A 135 -22.99 -4.86 -19.90
N GLY A 136 -22.22 -5.20 -20.94
CA GLY A 136 -20.77 -5.42 -20.88
C GLY A 136 -20.27 -6.67 -20.16
N MET A 137 -21.16 -7.50 -19.58
CA MET A 137 -20.76 -8.73 -18.87
C MET A 137 -20.25 -9.80 -19.86
N ARG A 138 -19.15 -10.49 -19.53
CA ARG A 138 -18.69 -11.67 -20.28
C ARG A 138 -19.71 -12.81 -20.23
N LEU A 139 -19.93 -13.47 -21.37
CA LEU A 139 -20.77 -14.66 -21.49
C LEU A 139 -19.88 -15.82 -21.97
N GLY A 140 -19.88 -16.94 -21.23
CA GLY A 140 -19.04 -18.11 -21.51
C GLY A 140 -17.79 -18.19 -20.62
N SER A 141 -17.44 -19.42 -20.22
CA SER A 141 -16.54 -19.84 -19.12
C SER A 141 -17.08 -19.60 -17.71
N ASP A 142 -16.87 -20.57 -16.81
CA ASP A 142 -17.39 -20.62 -15.44
C ASP A 142 -16.76 -19.55 -14.53
N ALA A 143 -17.15 -18.30 -14.73
CA ALA A 143 -16.92 -17.22 -13.80
C ALA A 143 -17.75 -17.46 -12.54
N GLY A 144 -17.12 -18.11 -11.56
CA GLY A 144 -17.77 -18.65 -10.37
C GLY A 144 -18.69 -17.66 -9.66
N ARG A 145 -19.91 -18.13 -9.38
CA ARG A 145 -20.89 -17.65 -8.39
C ARG A 145 -20.65 -16.22 -7.90
N ALA A 146 -20.84 -15.24 -8.79
CA ALA A 146 -20.98 -13.85 -8.39
C ALA A 146 -22.11 -13.80 -7.36
N THR A 147 -21.76 -13.45 -6.11
CA THR A 147 -22.75 -13.25 -5.05
C THR A 147 -23.68 -12.13 -5.50
N ARG A 148 -24.92 -12.50 -5.86
CA ARG A 148 -25.96 -11.51 -6.11
C ARG A 148 -26.01 -10.60 -4.89
N ARG A 149 -25.73 -9.31 -5.08
CA ARG A 149 -26.07 -8.28 -4.11
C ARG A 149 -27.56 -8.50 -3.78
N PRO A 150 -27.93 -8.82 -2.53
CA PRO A 150 -29.33 -8.94 -2.17
C PRO A 150 -30.03 -7.60 -2.49
N PRO A 151 -31.34 -7.61 -2.77
CA PRO A 151 -32.08 -6.35 -2.84
C PRO A 151 -31.85 -5.58 -1.54
N ALA A 152 -31.77 -4.25 -1.64
CA ALA A 152 -31.54 -3.37 -0.49
C ALA A 152 -32.75 -3.44 0.48
N GLY A 153 -32.74 -4.46 1.33
CA GLY A 153 -33.70 -4.60 2.43
C GLY A 153 -33.44 -3.54 3.50
N LEU A 154 -34.50 -3.03 4.08
CA LEU A 154 -34.42 -2.16 5.24
C LEU A 154 -33.88 -2.98 6.43
N LEU A 155 -32.68 -2.63 6.88
CA LEU A 155 -32.02 -3.19 8.04
C LEU A 155 -32.56 -2.50 9.29
N ALA A 156 -33.14 -3.27 10.21
CA ALA A 156 -33.58 -2.74 11.49
C ALA A 156 -32.38 -2.63 12.45
N PRO A 157 -32.29 -1.58 13.30
CA PRO A 157 -31.32 -1.54 14.39
C PRO A 157 -31.38 -2.82 15.24
N GLY A 158 -30.23 -3.40 15.56
CA GLY A 158 -30.13 -4.67 16.29
C GLY A 158 -30.37 -5.95 15.49
N SER A 159 -30.82 -5.90 14.22
CA SER A 159 -30.91 -7.10 13.38
C SER A 159 -29.58 -7.47 12.71
N VAL A 160 -28.67 -6.51 12.55
CA VAL A 160 -27.37 -6.69 11.89
C VAL A 160 -26.26 -6.96 12.90
N LYS A 161 -25.35 -7.84 12.54
CA LYS A 161 -24.14 -8.16 13.31
C LYS A 161 -22.90 -8.08 12.42
N LEU A 162 -21.78 -7.68 13.00
CA LEU A 162 -20.46 -7.77 12.35
C LEU A 162 -19.79 -9.06 12.81
N VAL A 163 -19.50 -9.98 11.89
CA VAL A 163 -18.83 -11.25 12.19
C VAL A 163 -17.35 -11.16 11.83
N LEU A 164 -16.48 -11.42 12.79
CA LEU A 164 -15.02 -11.45 12.59
C LEU A 164 -14.63 -12.65 11.72
N LEU A 165 -14.22 -12.39 10.48
CA LEU A 165 -13.68 -13.44 9.60
C LEU A 165 -12.23 -13.75 9.96
N ARG A 166 -11.42 -12.72 10.20
CA ARG A 166 -9.98 -12.77 10.51
C ARG A 166 -9.61 -11.58 11.37
N GLY A 167 -8.71 -11.73 12.34
CA GLY A 167 -8.25 -10.63 13.18
C GLY A 167 -7.48 -11.12 14.40
N LEU A 168 -7.38 -10.26 15.42
CA LEU A 168 -6.71 -10.59 16.70
C LEU A 168 -7.68 -11.12 17.76
N GLY A 169 -8.78 -11.72 17.32
CA GLY A 169 -9.78 -12.40 18.15
C GLY A 169 -10.27 -13.68 17.46
N ALA A 170 -11.14 -14.44 18.14
CA ALA A 170 -11.65 -15.69 17.59
C ALA A 170 -12.48 -15.45 16.32
N SER A 171 -12.10 -16.05 15.19
CA SER A 171 -12.92 -16.06 13.98
C SER A 171 -14.30 -16.65 14.27
N GLY A 172 -15.35 -16.01 13.73
CA GLY A 172 -16.74 -16.30 14.04
C GLY A 172 -17.34 -15.46 15.19
N THR A 173 -16.53 -14.66 15.92
CA THR A 173 -17.06 -13.73 16.93
C THR A 173 -18.02 -12.74 16.28
N ALA A 174 -19.25 -12.64 16.80
CA ALA A 174 -20.29 -11.77 16.28
C ALA A 174 -20.52 -10.57 17.20
N PHE A 175 -20.47 -9.37 16.64
CA PHE A 175 -20.70 -8.10 17.32
C PHE A 175 -22.04 -7.51 16.85
N PRO A 176 -23.12 -7.63 17.62
CA PRO A 176 -24.44 -7.12 17.22
C PRO A 176 -24.48 -5.59 17.27
N LEU A 177 -24.88 -4.96 16.17
CA LEU A 177 -25.02 -3.51 16.05
C LEU A 177 -26.39 -3.08 16.58
N ARG A 178 -26.50 -2.93 17.91
CA ARG A 178 -27.75 -2.68 18.63
C ARG A 178 -28.16 -1.21 18.73
N GLU A 179 -27.19 -0.31 18.70
CA GLU A 179 -27.38 1.13 18.85
C GLU A 179 -27.53 1.80 17.47
N GLU A 180 -28.15 2.98 17.40
CA GLU A 180 -28.24 3.75 16.15
C GLU A 180 -26.87 4.16 15.62
N HIS A 181 -25.92 4.39 16.54
CA HIS A 181 -24.51 4.62 16.28
C HIS A 181 -23.70 3.58 17.06
N THR A 182 -22.75 2.91 16.41
CA THR A 182 -21.81 1.99 17.07
C THR A 182 -20.39 2.35 16.65
N GLU A 183 -19.66 2.96 17.57
CA GLU A 183 -18.24 3.28 17.41
C GLU A 183 -17.37 2.03 17.51
N ALA A 184 -16.33 1.97 16.67
CA ALA A 184 -15.36 0.90 16.61
C ALA A 184 -13.91 1.45 16.59
N GLY A 185 -13.04 0.86 17.41
CA GLY A 185 -11.68 1.35 17.58
C GLY A 185 -10.82 0.45 18.47
N ARG A 186 -9.59 0.89 18.73
CA ARG A 186 -8.67 0.17 19.63
C ARG A 186 -9.11 0.31 21.09
N THR A 187 -9.52 1.51 21.49
CA THR A 187 -9.79 1.86 22.89
C THR A 187 -11.12 2.58 23.10
N VAL A 188 -11.66 3.22 22.07
CA VAL A 188 -12.91 4.00 22.09
C VAL A 188 -14.03 3.21 21.40
N GLY A 189 -15.27 3.49 21.79
CA GLY A 189 -16.47 2.89 21.23
C GLY A 189 -16.91 1.58 21.91
N ALA A 190 -18.02 1.03 21.42
CA ALA A 190 -18.58 -0.24 21.88
C ALA A 190 -17.84 -1.45 21.27
N LEU A 191 -17.40 -1.34 20.01
CA LEU A 191 -16.66 -2.39 19.31
C LEU A 191 -15.14 -2.18 19.45
N ARG A 192 -14.57 -2.74 20.53
CA ARG A 192 -13.15 -2.53 20.89
C ARG A 192 -12.24 -3.69 20.49
N PHE A 193 -11.12 -3.37 19.87
CA PHE A 193 -10.04 -4.31 19.53
C PHE A 193 -8.72 -3.91 20.22
N PRO A 194 -8.61 -4.06 21.56
CA PRO A 194 -7.49 -3.52 22.34
C PRO A 194 -6.13 -4.09 21.95
N SER A 195 -6.09 -5.32 21.44
CA SER A 195 -4.86 -6.00 21.00
C SER A 195 -4.34 -5.53 19.63
N ASP A 196 -5.10 -4.73 18.87
CA ASP A 196 -4.69 -4.29 17.53
C ASP A 196 -3.94 -2.95 17.58
N ASP A 197 -2.61 -3.03 17.68
CA ASP A 197 -1.70 -1.88 17.59
C ASP A 197 -1.84 -1.07 16.30
N THR A 198 -2.31 -1.68 15.20
CA THR A 198 -2.52 -1.02 13.90
C THR A 198 -3.79 -0.18 13.86
N LEU A 199 -4.70 -0.33 14.84
CA LEU A 199 -5.99 0.35 14.89
C LEU A 199 -5.91 1.66 15.69
N SER A 200 -6.63 2.67 15.21
CA SER A 200 -6.71 3.99 15.85
C SER A 200 -7.60 3.93 17.10
N PRO A 201 -7.43 4.82 18.10
CA PRO A 201 -8.23 4.81 19.34
C PRO A 201 -9.72 4.71 19.09
N LEU A 202 -10.23 5.60 18.22
CA LEU A 202 -11.46 5.48 17.45
C LEU A 202 -11.05 5.36 15.97
N ALA A 203 -11.69 4.48 15.20
CA ALA A 203 -11.32 4.22 13.81
C ALA A 203 -12.50 4.29 12.84
N ALA A 204 -13.67 3.82 13.25
CA ALA A 204 -14.88 3.84 12.43
C ALA A 204 -16.13 4.06 13.27
N THR A 205 -17.14 4.69 12.68
CA THR A 205 -18.49 4.74 13.25
C THR A 205 -19.46 4.05 12.30
N PHE A 206 -20.16 3.04 12.80
CA PHE A 206 -21.30 2.44 12.12
C PHE A 206 -22.56 3.21 12.48
N SER A 207 -23.43 3.54 11.51
CA SER A 207 -24.69 4.23 11.79
C SER A 207 -25.87 3.68 10.99
N TYR A 208 -27.05 3.66 11.61
CA TYR A 208 -28.32 3.35 10.94
C TYR A 208 -29.06 4.62 10.57
N ARG A 209 -29.36 4.80 9.28
CA ARG A 209 -30.14 5.96 8.81
C ARG A 209 -31.13 5.52 7.75
N GLY A 210 -32.43 5.73 7.98
CA GLY A 210 -33.49 5.31 7.06
C GLY A 210 -33.49 3.80 6.76
N GLY A 211 -33.19 2.97 7.76
CA GLY A 211 -33.09 1.51 7.61
C GLY A 211 -31.91 1.04 6.75
N ARG A 212 -30.85 1.84 6.62
CA ARG A 212 -29.60 1.47 5.92
C ARG A 212 -28.44 1.58 6.90
N LEU A 213 -27.53 0.62 6.83
CA LEU A 213 -26.27 0.65 7.58
C LEU A 213 -25.24 1.44 6.79
N PHE A 214 -24.53 2.33 7.46
CA PHE A 214 -23.38 3.05 6.94
C PHE A 214 -22.16 2.79 7.81
N VAL A 215 -20.97 2.87 7.22
CA VAL A 215 -19.70 3.00 7.95
C VAL A 215 -18.99 4.27 7.51
N ARG A 216 -18.51 5.03 8.50
CA ARG A 216 -17.67 6.22 8.34
C ARG A 216 -16.25 5.91 8.81
N ASP A 217 -15.23 6.37 8.05
CA ASP A 217 -13.84 6.45 8.53
C ASP A 217 -13.69 7.68 9.41
N GLU A 218 -13.26 7.53 10.67
CA GLU A 218 -13.04 8.68 11.57
C GLU A 218 -11.72 9.42 11.30
N GLY A 219 -11.07 9.12 10.18
CA GLY A 219 -9.93 9.86 9.65
C GLY A 219 -8.60 9.54 10.31
N GLY A 220 -8.57 8.55 11.20
CA GLY A 220 -7.35 8.04 11.82
C GLY A 220 -6.35 7.47 10.80
N PRO A 221 -5.06 7.36 11.15
CA PRO A 221 -4.04 6.84 10.25
C PRO A 221 -4.36 5.43 9.72
N SER A 222 -4.98 4.59 10.57
CA SER A 222 -5.41 3.23 10.24
C SER A 222 -6.38 3.18 9.05
N GLY A 223 -7.36 4.08 9.02
CA GLY A 223 -8.43 4.12 8.04
C GLY A 223 -9.40 2.93 8.07
N VAL A 224 -10.47 3.06 7.28
CA VAL A 224 -11.46 2.01 7.02
C VAL A 224 -11.32 1.53 5.58
N PHE A 225 -11.25 0.22 5.39
CA PHE A 225 -11.17 -0.38 4.05
C PHE A 225 -12.38 -1.25 3.75
N ILE A 226 -12.84 -1.25 2.50
CA ILE A 226 -14.02 -1.98 2.03
C ILE A 226 -13.61 -2.96 0.94
N ARG A 227 -14.06 -4.21 1.04
CA ARG A 227 -13.73 -5.24 0.04
C ARG A 227 -14.31 -4.89 -1.33
N LEU A 228 -13.50 -4.99 -2.36
CA LEU A 228 -13.93 -4.80 -3.75
C LEU A 228 -14.79 -5.98 -4.19
N LEU A 229 -16.03 -5.68 -4.59
CA LEU A 229 -16.95 -6.64 -5.23
C LEU A 229 -17.02 -6.46 -6.75
N LEU A 230 -16.64 -5.27 -7.24
CA LEU A 230 -16.62 -4.86 -8.64
C LEU A 230 -15.35 -4.02 -8.88
N PRO A 231 -14.92 -3.84 -10.15
CA PRO A 231 -13.82 -2.94 -10.46
C PRO A 231 -14.14 -1.50 -10.02
N GLU A 232 -13.20 -0.83 -9.36
CA GLU A 232 -13.38 0.53 -8.82
C GLU A 232 -12.25 1.46 -9.33
N VAL A 233 -12.61 2.71 -9.65
CA VAL A 233 -11.66 3.69 -10.20
C VAL A 233 -10.84 4.30 -9.06
N LEU A 234 -9.52 4.13 -9.11
CA LEU A 234 -8.59 4.74 -8.16
C LEU A 234 -8.33 6.20 -8.52
N ARG A 235 -8.47 7.08 -7.54
CA ARG A 235 -7.96 8.45 -7.58
C ARG A 235 -6.48 8.47 -7.24
N GLU A 236 -5.76 9.46 -7.73
CA GLU A 236 -4.36 9.68 -7.37
C GLU A 236 -4.20 9.82 -5.85
N GLY A 237 -3.18 9.15 -5.31
CA GLY A 237 -2.97 9.04 -3.88
C GLY A 237 -3.89 8.07 -3.12
N ALA A 238 -4.81 7.35 -3.78
CA ALA A 238 -5.72 6.39 -3.13
C ALA A 238 -5.00 5.18 -2.54
N TRP A 239 -5.52 4.65 -1.43
CA TRP A 239 -4.93 3.54 -0.68
C TRP A 239 -5.75 2.27 -0.84
N PHE A 240 -5.11 1.14 -1.07
CA PHE A 240 -5.74 -0.18 -1.16
C PHE A 240 -4.88 -1.24 -0.47
N SER A 241 -5.48 -2.33 0.00
CA SER A 241 -4.76 -3.44 0.63
C SER A 241 -5.09 -4.78 -0.02
N ILE A 242 -4.07 -5.64 -0.07
CA ILE A 242 -4.15 -7.03 -0.54
C ILE A 242 -3.33 -7.91 0.42
N GLY A 243 -3.91 -9.01 0.91
CA GLY A 243 -3.29 -9.77 2.00
C GLY A 243 -3.09 -8.89 3.24
N ASP A 244 -1.87 -8.73 3.70
CA ASP A 244 -1.45 -7.78 4.74
C ASP A 244 -0.57 -6.64 4.20
N LYS A 245 -0.35 -6.54 2.87
CA LYS A 245 0.31 -5.40 2.24
C LYS A 245 -0.66 -4.24 2.06
N LEU A 246 -0.19 -3.06 2.44
CA LEU A 246 -0.83 -1.78 2.17
C LEU A 246 -0.13 -1.09 0.99
N LEU A 247 -0.89 -0.65 0.00
CA LEU A 247 -0.39 0.01 -1.19
C LEU A 247 -1.10 1.34 -1.41
N ARG A 248 -0.38 2.27 -2.02
CA ARG A 248 -0.90 3.57 -2.46
C ARG A 248 -0.70 3.70 -3.96
N PHE A 249 -1.79 3.90 -4.69
CA PHE A 249 -1.70 4.34 -6.08
C PHE A 249 -1.23 5.80 -6.09
N LEU A 250 -0.13 6.08 -6.78
CA LEU A 250 0.40 7.44 -6.87
C LEU A 250 -0.30 8.17 -8.02
N ASP A 251 0.03 7.81 -9.26
CA ASP A 251 -0.43 8.47 -10.48
C ASP A 251 -0.28 7.62 -11.74
N ARG A 252 -0.74 8.18 -12.86
CA ARG A 252 -0.53 7.70 -14.23
C ARG A 252 0.54 8.56 -14.90
N VAL A 253 1.67 7.98 -15.29
CA VAL A 253 2.71 8.69 -16.06
C VAL A 253 2.52 8.36 -17.55
N PRO A 254 2.03 9.29 -18.39
CA PRO A 254 1.85 9.04 -19.81
C PRO A 254 3.20 8.86 -20.52
N PRO A 255 3.24 8.19 -21.69
CA PRO A 255 4.46 8.07 -22.47
C PRO A 255 4.96 9.47 -22.90
N PRO A 256 6.28 9.75 -22.85
CA PRO A 256 6.81 11.06 -23.19
C PRO A 256 6.61 11.36 -24.68
N GLN A 257 5.84 12.40 -24.97
CA GLN A 257 5.58 12.85 -26.33
C GLN A 257 6.88 13.39 -26.98
N PRO A 258 7.17 13.06 -28.26
CA PRO A 258 8.32 13.62 -28.96
C PRO A 258 8.10 15.10 -29.26
N SER A 259 8.85 15.97 -28.58
CA SER A 259 8.89 17.41 -28.87
C SER A 259 9.81 17.69 -30.07
N HIS A 260 9.21 17.93 -31.24
CA HIS A 260 9.91 18.34 -32.48
C HIS A 260 10.94 17.30 -33.00
N PRO A 261 11.62 17.51 -34.14
CA PRO A 261 12.73 16.64 -34.55
C PRO A 261 13.98 16.84 -33.66
N ALA A 262 13.86 16.45 -32.39
CA ALA A 262 14.96 16.40 -31.46
C ALA A 262 15.91 15.23 -31.79
N PRO A 263 17.22 15.35 -31.50
CA PRO A 263 18.14 14.22 -31.60
C PRO A 263 17.65 13.05 -30.74
N ARG A 264 17.75 11.83 -31.26
CA ARG A 264 17.35 10.63 -30.51
C ARG A 264 18.24 10.49 -29.28
N LEU A 265 17.62 10.56 -28.10
CA LEU A 265 18.33 10.43 -26.82
C LEU A 265 18.96 9.03 -26.72
N LEU A 266 20.26 8.97 -26.40
CA LEU A 266 20.95 7.73 -26.08
C LEU A 266 20.45 7.23 -24.71
N GLY A 267 19.85 6.04 -24.64
CA GLY A 267 19.28 5.52 -23.40
C GLY A 267 18.45 4.25 -23.57
N SER A 268 17.84 3.80 -22.48
CA SER A 268 16.99 2.61 -22.44
C SER A 268 15.66 2.80 -23.17
N ALA A 269 15.01 1.68 -23.52
CA ALA A 269 13.74 1.67 -24.22
C ALA A 269 12.66 2.46 -23.46
N ARG A 270 12.00 3.40 -24.16
CA ARG A 270 10.80 4.07 -23.64
C ARG A 270 9.69 3.03 -23.48
N PRO A 271 9.02 2.95 -22.30
CA PRO A 271 7.85 2.10 -22.15
C PRO A 271 6.78 2.44 -23.20
N ALA A 272 6.26 1.42 -23.87
CA ALA A 272 5.08 1.59 -24.71
C ALA A 272 3.85 1.73 -23.79
N GLY A 273 3.16 2.86 -23.89
CA GLY A 273 1.96 3.15 -23.10
C GLY A 273 2.20 3.83 -21.75
N THR A 274 1.11 3.99 -20.99
CA THR A 274 1.10 4.68 -19.70
C THR A 274 1.67 3.79 -18.61
N LEU A 275 2.58 4.34 -17.80
CA LEU A 275 3.03 3.71 -16.57
C LEU A 275 2.06 4.01 -15.43
N LEU A 276 1.79 3.01 -14.60
CA LEU A 276 1.14 3.19 -13.30
C LEU A 276 2.20 3.14 -12.22
N ARG A 277 2.19 4.13 -11.31
CA ARG A 277 3.09 4.15 -10.15
C ARG A 277 2.35 3.73 -8.88
N ILE A 278 2.84 2.68 -8.25
CA ILE A 278 2.23 2.07 -7.05
C ILE A 278 3.30 2.01 -5.96
N GLN A 279 3.04 2.60 -4.81
CA GLN A 279 3.92 2.58 -3.65
C GLN A 279 3.47 1.51 -2.65
N LEU A 280 4.39 0.63 -2.23
CA LEU A 280 4.20 -0.16 -1.02
C LEU A 280 4.32 0.77 0.20
N VAL A 281 3.43 0.64 1.18
CA VAL A 281 3.48 1.41 2.43
C VAL A 281 3.64 0.45 3.60
N HIS A 282 4.60 0.75 4.48
CA HIS A 282 4.90 -0.03 5.67
C HIS A 282 4.06 0.45 6.88
N LEU A 283 4.17 -0.27 7.99
CA LEU A 283 3.54 0.11 9.25
C LEU A 283 3.91 1.55 9.65
N GLY A 284 2.97 2.27 10.26
CA GLY A 284 3.15 3.70 10.58
C GLY A 284 3.05 4.65 9.38
N GLY A 285 2.68 4.16 8.19
CA GLY A 285 2.57 4.98 6.99
C GLY A 285 3.91 5.27 6.30
N ILE A 286 4.98 4.58 6.70
CA ILE A 286 6.33 4.79 6.16
C ILE A 286 6.37 4.40 4.68
N PRO A 287 6.78 5.31 3.77
CA PRO A 287 6.82 5.04 2.34
C PRO A 287 7.89 3.98 2.02
N GLY A 288 7.47 2.91 1.34
CA GLY A 288 8.33 1.84 0.85
C GLY A 288 8.65 1.93 -0.63
N ARG A 289 9.01 0.78 -1.22
CA ARG A 289 9.33 0.65 -2.65
C ARG A 289 8.19 1.17 -3.54
N ILE A 290 8.55 1.96 -4.55
CA ILE A 290 7.67 2.34 -5.65
C ILE A 290 7.90 1.38 -6.82
N PHE A 291 6.81 0.85 -7.37
CA PHE A 291 6.77 0.08 -8.60
C PHE A 291 6.23 0.96 -9.72
N SER A 292 7.02 1.14 -10.78
CA SER A 292 6.58 1.74 -12.04
C SER A 292 6.47 0.63 -13.08
N ARG A 293 5.26 0.39 -13.61
CA ARG A 293 4.99 -0.66 -14.60
C ARG A 293 4.02 -0.14 -15.67
N PRO A 294 4.18 -0.53 -16.95
CA PRO A 294 3.18 -0.25 -17.98
C PRO A 294 1.88 -0.98 -17.63
N ALA A 295 0.74 -0.35 -17.92
CA ALA A 295 -0.55 -0.99 -17.75
C ALA A 295 -0.82 -2.09 -18.81
N PRO A 296 -1.61 -3.14 -18.48
CA PRO A 296 -2.16 -3.45 -17.17
C PRO A 296 -1.10 -4.02 -16.21
N VAL A 297 -1.20 -3.68 -14.92
CA VAL A 297 -0.27 -4.11 -13.86
C VAL A 297 -0.95 -5.14 -12.96
N ARG A 298 -0.52 -6.40 -13.05
CA ARG A 298 -0.99 -7.48 -12.19
C ARG A 298 -0.12 -7.58 -10.94
N ILE A 299 -0.78 -7.75 -9.81
CA ILE A 299 -0.15 -7.89 -8.50
C ILE A 299 -0.56 -9.24 -7.92
N GLY A 300 0.41 -9.98 -7.41
CA GLY A 300 0.20 -11.31 -6.86
C GLY A 300 1.40 -11.82 -6.08
N ARG A 301 1.24 -12.98 -5.43
CA ARG A 301 2.32 -13.62 -4.67
C ARG A 301 3.30 -14.38 -5.56
N ALA A 302 2.87 -14.83 -6.74
CA ALA A 302 3.67 -15.67 -7.63
C ALA A 302 3.52 -15.36 -9.14
N LEU A 303 2.49 -14.61 -9.54
CA LEU A 303 2.20 -14.26 -10.93
C LEU A 303 1.83 -12.77 -11.04
N GLY A 304 2.45 -12.08 -12.00
CA GLY A 304 2.21 -10.66 -12.31
C GLY A 304 3.49 -9.83 -12.41
N GLU A 305 3.35 -8.58 -12.82
CA GLU A 305 4.45 -7.61 -13.01
C GLU A 305 4.96 -7.04 -11.68
N ILE A 306 4.18 -7.19 -10.60
CA ILE A 306 4.55 -6.92 -9.20
C ILE A 306 4.34 -8.20 -8.37
N LEU A 307 5.43 -8.77 -7.88
CA LEU A 307 5.43 -9.94 -7.01
C LEU A 307 5.66 -9.55 -5.55
N LEU A 308 4.71 -9.93 -4.69
CA LEU A 308 4.75 -9.72 -3.24
C LEU A 308 4.83 -11.11 -2.58
N THR A 309 6.01 -11.73 -2.69
CA THR A 309 6.26 -13.15 -2.40
C THR A 309 6.24 -13.50 -0.91
N ASP A 310 6.43 -12.51 -0.04
CA ASP A 310 6.63 -12.64 1.40
C ASP A 310 5.32 -12.67 2.21
N ASP A 311 4.17 -12.42 1.59
CA ASP A 311 2.87 -12.36 2.24
C ASP A 311 1.98 -13.56 1.83
N PRO A 312 1.78 -14.57 2.71
CA PRO A 312 1.01 -15.76 2.38
C PRO A 312 -0.49 -15.48 2.16
N PHE A 313 -1.01 -14.33 2.61
CA PHE A 313 -2.40 -13.93 2.42
C PHE A 313 -2.66 -13.32 1.05
N ILE A 314 -1.62 -13.12 0.23
CA ILE A 314 -1.76 -12.74 -1.18
C ILE A 314 -1.91 -14.01 -2.04
N SER A 315 -3.01 -14.10 -2.80
CA SER A 315 -3.20 -15.15 -3.82
C SER A 315 -2.12 -15.08 -4.92
N ALA A 316 -1.80 -16.21 -5.56
CA ALA A 316 -0.75 -16.29 -6.58
C ALA A 316 -0.87 -15.20 -7.66
N ARG A 317 -2.10 -14.95 -8.11
CA ARG A 317 -2.57 -13.81 -8.91
C ARG A 317 -3.72 -13.18 -8.10
N HIS A 318 -3.60 -11.92 -7.70
CA HIS A 318 -4.49 -11.32 -6.69
C HIS A 318 -5.39 -10.23 -7.28
N CYS A 319 -4.78 -9.19 -7.86
CA CYS A 319 -5.49 -8.07 -8.47
C CYS A 319 -4.80 -7.59 -9.76
N GLU A 320 -5.53 -6.83 -10.56
CA GLU A 320 -5.05 -6.14 -11.75
C GLU A 320 -5.40 -4.65 -11.61
N LEU A 321 -4.43 -3.79 -11.88
CA LEU A 321 -4.62 -2.35 -12.03
C LEU A 321 -4.42 -2.01 -13.51
N ASP A 322 -5.53 -1.72 -14.19
CA ASP A 322 -5.53 -1.28 -15.58
C ASP A 322 -5.74 0.25 -15.66
N HIS A 323 -5.78 0.82 -16.86
CA HIS A 323 -6.20 2.22 -17.04
C HIS A 323 -7.08 2.41 -18.27
N ASP A 324 -7.94 3.41 -18.17
CA ASP A 324 -8.73 3.93 -19.28
C ASP A 324 -8.65 5.47 -19.25
N PRO A 325 -9.41 6.21 -20.08
CA PRO A 325 -9.48 7.67 -19.99
C PRO A 325 -9.97 8.17 -18.63
N SER A 326 -10.87 7.44 -17.95
CA SER A 326 -11.49 7.85 -16.68
C SER A 326 -10.54 7.79 -15.48
N GLY A 327 -9.64 6.80 -15.43
CA GLY A 327 -8.73 6.64 -14.30
C GLY A 327 -7.81 5.42 -14.40
N ALA A 328 -7.24 5.02 -13.26
CA ALA A 328 -6.71 3.67 -13.08
C ALA A 328 -7.83 2.81 -12.46
N ILE A 329 -8.04 1.59 -12.97
CA ILE A 329 -9.15 0.72 -12.56
C ILE A 329 -8.58 -0.47 -11.80
N LEU A 330 -8.88 -0.58 -10.50
CA LEU A 330 -8.47 -1.71 -9.67
C LEU A 330 -9.53 -2.82 -9.72
N ARG A 331 -9.10 -4.04 -10.01
CA ARG A 331 -9.93 -5.23 -10.08
C ARG A 331 -9.34 -6.37 -9.27
N ASP A 332 -10.15 -6.96 -8.38
CA ASP A 332 -9.82 -8.24 -7.76
C ASP A 332 -9.99 -9.39 -8.78
N LEU A 333 -9.03 -10.33 -8.82
CA LEU A 333 -8.99 -11.44 -9.78
C LEU A 333 -9.55 -12.75 -9.22
N GLY A 334 -10.44 -12.69 -8.22
CA GLY A 334 -10.95 -13.86 -7.50
C GLY A 334 -10.00 -14.30 -6.38
N SER A 335 -9.41 -13.33 -5.68
CA SER A 335 -8.48 -13.60 -4.60
C SER A 335 -9.19 -14.18 -3.37
N SER A 336 -8.48 -15.03 -2.62
CA SER A 336 -9.04 -15.77 -1.48
C SER A 336 -9.46 -14.81 -0.36
N ASN A 337 -8.59 -13.85 -0.02
CA ASN A 337 -8.81 -12.91 1.07
C ASN A 337 -9.49 -11.60 0.62
N GLY A 338 -9.50 -11.30 -0.68
CA GLY A 338 -10.04 -10.07 -1.24
C GLY A 338 -9.05 -8.92 -1.29
N SER A 339 -9.21 -8.09 -2.32
CA SER A 339 -8.67 -6.74 -2.38
C SER A 339 -9.61 -5.76 -1.68
N PHE A 340 -9.07 -4.79 -0.94
CA PHE A 340 -9.86 -3.77 -0.24
C PHE A 340 -9.41 -2.36 -0.60
N LEU A 341 -10.35 -1.43 -0.75
CA LEU A 341 -10.10 -0.01 -1.00
C LEU A 341 -10.36 0.82 0.26
N ARG A 342 -9.47 1.77 0.60
CA ARG A 342 -9.65 2.68 1.73
C ARG A 342 -10.74 3.71 1.41
N LEU A 343 -11.61 3.99 2.38
CA LEU A 343 -12.47 5.17 2.32
C LEU A 343 -11.63 6.47 2.39
N PRO A 344 -12.15 7.58 1.85
CA PRO A 344 -11.62 8.91 2.19
C PRO A 344 -11.68 9.14 3.71
N PRO A 345 -10.74 9.88 4.32
CA PRO A 345 -10.86 10.32 5.71
C PRO A 345 -12.17 11.10 5.92
N ASN A 346 -12.92 10.82 6.99
CA ASN A 346 -14.29 11.32 7.21
C ASN A 346 -15.31 10.92 6.12
N GLY A 347 -14.93 10.06 5.18
CA GLY A 347 -15.78 9.50 4.15
C GLY A 347 -16.66 8.38 4.69
N GLU A 348 -17.82 8.22 4.07
CA GLU A 348 -18.87 7.30 4.51
C GLU A 348 -19.36 6.44 3.33
N ARG A 349 -19.71 5.17 3.59
CA ARG A 349 -20.23 4.23 2.59
C ARG A 349 -21.40 3.43 3.16
N GLU A 350 -22.46 3.28 2.36
CA GLU A 350 -23.57 2.37 2.64
C GLU A 350 -23.08 0.91 2.57
N LEU A 351 -23.48 0.09 3.54
CA LEU A 351 -23.14 -1.32 3.66
C LEU A 351 -24.37 -2.21 3.49
N TYR A 352 -24.17 -3.36 2.85
CA TYR A 352 -25.18 -4.39 2.65
C TYR A 352 -24.79 -5.70 3.35
N PRO A 353 -25.76 -6.58 3.67
CA PRO A 353 -25.47 -7.93 4.14
C PRO A 353 -24.56 -8.67 3.15
N GLY A 354 -23.48 -9.25 3.67
CA GLY A 354 -22.39 -9.87 2.91
C GLY A 354 -21.19 -8.97 2.63
N ASP A 355 -21.33 -7.64 2.76
CA ASP A 355 -20.19 -6.73 2.59
C ASP A 355 -19.11 -6.99 3.66
N THR A 356 -17.85 -6.73 3.31
CA THR A 356 -16.71 -6.97 4.19
C THR A 356 -15.92 -5.69 4.39
N VAL A 357 -15.74 -5.30 5.66
CA VAL A 357 -15.01 -4.13 6.12
C VAL A 357 -13.74 -4.58 6.82
N ARG A 358 -12.62 -3.88 6.60
CA ARG A 358 -11.36 -4.10 7.31
C ARG A 358 -11.00 -2.88 8.15
N LEU A 359 -10.72 -3.14 9.43
CA LEU A 359 -10.31 -2.20 10.47
C LEU A 359 -8.98 -2.72 11.07
N GLY A 360 -7.86 -2.09 10.70
CA GLY A 360 -6.52 -2.57 11.10
C GLY A 360 -6.21 -3.96 10.55
N ARG A 361 -5.96 -4.93 11.45
CA ARG A 361 -5.82 -6.36 11.11
C ARG A 361 -7.14 -7.12 11.10
N ASN A 362 -8.24 -6.52 11.56
CA ASN A 362 -9.54 -7.17 11.69
C ASN A 362 -10.36 -7.04 10.40
N ILE A 363 -10.90 -8.15 9.92
CA ILE A 363 -11.77 -8.26 8.74
C ILE A 363 -13.13 -8.73 9.24
N LEU A 364 -14.13 -7.86 9.11
CA LEU A 364 -15.49 -8.01 9.61
C LEU A 364 -16.46 -8.15 8.43
N ARG A 365 -17.38 -9.11 8.49
CA ARG A 365 -18.48 -9.26 7.53
C ARG A 365 -19.79 -8.77 8.14
N VAL A 366 -20.57 -8.03 7.36
CA VAL A 366 -21.94 -7.65 7.69
C VAL A 366 -22.86 -8.86 7.49
N GLU A 367 -23.63 -9.24 8.51
CA GLU A 367 -24.65 -10.31 8.47
C GLU A 367 -25.98 -9.83 9.02
#